data_AF-A0A383EQI3-F1
#
_entry.id   AF-A0A383EQI3-F1
#
_cell.length_a   1.000
_cell.length_b   1.000
_cell.length_c   1.000
_cell.angle_alpha   90.00
_cell.angle_beta   90.00
_cell.angle_gamma   90.00
#
_symmetry.space_group_name_H-M   'P 1'
#
loop_
_entity.id
_entity.type
_entity.pdbx_description
1 polymer ?
#
loop_
_entity_poly.entity_id
_entity_poly.type
_entity_poly.pdbx_seq_one_letter_code
_entity_poly.pdbx_strand_id
1 'polypeptide(L)'
;VSTRMGRLNNATTGSVYNEVITKERRGDYLGGTVQVIPHITDEIKRRIHQAADGYDILIGEVGGTVGDIESLPFLEAIRQMRNDAGAENVMYVHLTLVPYIRASRELKTKPTQHSVKELTGLGIQPDVLLLRCEQDIDEDLKRKVSLFCNVDSPSVITARDVSTIYRLPIELQEEGLHNRITEKLHIWTGAPKLRTWERVAQAHEHPKDRVTVAMVGKYVDLIDSYKSL
;
A
#
# COMPACT_ATOMS: atom_id res chain seq x y z
N VAL A 1 3.26 2.59 -16.89
CA VAL A 1 2.50 1.36 -17.20
C VAL A 1 1.05 1.74 -17.40
N SER A 2 0.43 1.35 -18.52
CA SER A 2 -1.02 1.46 -18.71
C SER A 2 -1.53 0.03 -18.89
N THR A 3 -1.94 -0.57 -17.78
CA THR A 3 -2.52 -1.91 -17.77
C THR A 3 -4.00 -1.75 -17.48
N ARG A 4 -4.85 -2.37 -18.31
CA ARG A 4 -6.30 -2.38 -18.06
C ARG A 4 -6.59 -3.31 -16.90
N MET A 5 -7.09 -2.75 -15.79
CA MET A 5 -7.54 -3.54 -14.65
C MET A 5 -8.83 -4.29 -14.99
N GLY A 6 -8.97 -5.49 -14.44
CA GLY A 6 -10.14 -6.35 -14.57
C GLY A 6 -10.62 -6.88 -13.22
N ARG A 7 -11.54 -7.85 -13.26
CA ARG A 7 -12.18 -8.42 -12.06
C ARG A 7 -11.19 -9.08 -11.09
N LEU A 8 -10.07 -9.59 -11.58
CA LEU A 8 -9.06 -10.26 -10.75
C LEU A 8 -8.24 -9.28 -9.90
N ASN A 9 -8.23 -7.99 -10.25
CA ASN A 9 -7.45 -6.97 -9.54
C ASN A 9 -8.15 -6.44 -8.28
N ASN A 10 -9.34 -6.94 -7.96
CA ASN A 10 -10.05 -6.62 -6.72
C ASN A 10 -10.56 -7.90 -6.07
N ALA A 11 -10.11 -8.17 -4.85
CA ALA A 11 -10.58 -9.27 -4.03
C ALA A 11 -11.18 -8.72 -2.74
N THR A 12 -12.43 -9.08 -2.47
CA THR A 12 -13.13 -8.71 -1.24
C THR A 12 -13.32 -9.92 -0.35
N THR A 13 -13.41 -9.71 0.97
CA THR A 13 -13.72 -10.76 1.95
C THR A 13 -14.95 -11.56 1.54
N GLY A 14 -16.03 -10.88 1.13
CA GLY A 14 -17.26 -11.56 0.68
C GLY A 14 -17.01 -12.48 -0.51
N SER A 15 -16.24 -12.04 -1.51
CA SER A 15 -15.92 -12.87 -2.67
C SER A 15 -15.03 -14.06 -2.33
N VAL A 16 -14.09 -13.92 -1.39
CA VAL A 16 -13.19 -15.00 -0.93
C VAL A 16 -13.98 -16.05 -0.15
N TYR A 17 -14.75 -15.62 0.85
CA TYR A 17 -15.53 -16.53 1.70
C TYR A 17 -16.61 -17.25 0.89
N ASN A 18 -17.28 -16.55 -0.04
CA ASN A 18 -18.25 -17.19 -0.91
C ASN A 18 -17.65 -18.33 -1.74
N GLU A 19 -16.43 -18.16 -2.28
CA GLU A 19 -15.76 -19.20 -3.05
C GLU A 19 -15.42 -20.42 -2.18
N VAL A 20 -14.86 -20.20 -0.98
CA VAL A 20 -14.51 -21.29 -0.05
C VAL A 20 -15.76 -22.04 0.42
N ILE A 21 -16.83 -21.33 0.79
CA ILE A 21 -18.11 -21.96 1.18
C ILE A 21 -18.72 -22.73 0.00
N THR A 22 -18.62 -22.20 -1.22
CA THR A 22 -19.12 -22.89 -2.41
C THR A 22 -18.36 -24.19 -2.67
N LYS A 23 -17.03 -24.18 -2.56
CA LYS A 23 -16.17 -25.37 -2.68
C LYS A 23 -16.51 -26.42 -1.62
N GLU A 24 -16.72 -25.99 -0.39
CA GLU A 24 -17.15 -26.85 0.71
C GLU A 24 -18.46 -27.57 0.40
N ARG A 25 -19.49 -26.84 -0.03
CA ARG A 25 -20.80 -27.41 -0.36
C ARG A 25 -20.78 -28.35 -1.57
N ARG A 26 -19.79 -28.23 -2.46
CA ARG A 26 -19.58 -29.16 -3.58
C ARG A 26 -18.85 -30.44 -3.17
N GLY A 27 -18.27 -30.48 -1.97
CA GLY A 27 -17.46 -31.61 -1.49
C GLY A 27 -15.98 -31.52 -1.89
N ASP A 28 -15.50 -30.36 -2.35
CA ASP A 28 -14.10 -30.18 -2.82
C ASP A 28 -13.09 -30.41 -1.69
N TYR A 29 -13.50 -30.31 -0.41
CA TYR A 29 -12.68 -30.57 0.78
C TYR A 29 -12.87 -31.98 1.37
N LEU A 30 -13.50 -32.91 0.64
CA LEU A 30 -13.62 -34.34 0.99
C LEU A 30 -14.21 -34.61 2.39
N GLY A 31 -15.12 -33.75 2.85
CA GLY A 31 -15.74 -33.85 4.18
C GLY A 31 -14.86 -33.38 5.35
N GLY A 32 -13.70 -32.80 5.07
CA GLY A 32 -12.82 -32.19 6.08
C GLY A 32 -13.36 -30.86 6.62
N THR A 33 -12.93 -30.49 7.83
CA THR A 33 -13.30 -29.21 8.45
C THR A 33 -12.65 -28.04 7.73
N VAL A 34 -13.48 -27.12 7.22
CA VAL A 34 -13.01 -25.86 6.63
C VAL A 34 -12.66 -24.86 7.73
N GLN A 35 -11.51 -24.22 7.59
CA GLN A 35 -10.89 -23.31 8.56
C GLN A 35 -10.34 -22.07 7.85
N VAL A 36 -10.11 -20.98 8.60
CA VAL A 36 -9.49 -19.76 8.05
C VAL A 36 -8.09 -20.08 7.50
N ILE A 37 -7.27 -20.76 8.29
CA ILE A 37 -5.99 -21.31 7.84
C ILE A 37 -6.17 -22.83 7.70
N PRO A 38 -5.84 -23.45 6.55
CA PRO A 38 -5.26 -22.81 5.37
C PRO A 38 -6.30 -22.32 4.34
N HIS A 39 -7.57 -22.72 4.43
CA HIS A 39 -8.50 -22.61 3.28
C HIS A 39 -8.81 -21.18 2.82
N ILE A 40 -9.05 -20.23 3.74
CA ILE A 40 -9.29 -18.83 3.38
C ILE A 40 -7.98 -18.18 2.92
N THR A 41 -6.89 -18.42 3.63
CA THR A 41 -5.57 -17.86 3.27
C THR A 41 -5.11 -18.37 1.91
N ASP A 42 -5.29 -19.65 1.60
CA ASP A 42 -4.96 -20.25 0.31
C ASP A 42 -5.82 -19.70 -0.82
N GLU A 43 -7.11 -19.44 -0.59
CA GLU A 43 -7.95 -18.78 -1.58
C GLU A 43 -7.49 -17.33 -1.86
N ILE A 44 -7.02 -16.61 -0.84
CA ILE A 44 -6.41 -15.29 -1.00
C ILE A 44 -5.10 -15.40 -1.81
N LYS A 45 -4.17 -16.27 -1.40
CA LYS A 45 -2.90 -16.52 -2.11
C LYS A 45 -3.14 -16.88 -3.58
N ARG A 46 -4.10 -17.77 -3.84
CA ARG A 46 -4.51 -18.18 -5.20
C ARG A 46 -4.94 -16.98 -6.05
N ARG A 47 -5.70 -16.05 -5.49
CA ARG A 47 -6.14 -14.83 -6.22
C ARG A 47 -4.99 -13.88 -6.50
N ILE A 48 -4.07 -13.72 -5.54
CA ILE A 48 -2.87 -12.91 -5.72
C ILE A 48 -2.02 -13.47 -6.87
N HIS A 49 -1.77 -14.79 -6.87
CA HIS A 49 -1.06 -15.45 -7.98
C HIS A 49 -1.76 -15.30 -9.33
N GLN A 50 -3.09 -15.42 -9.37
CA GLN A 50 -3.85 -15.21 -10.61
C GLN A 50 -3.80 -13.77 -11.12
N ALA A 51 -3.76 -12.79 -10.21
CA ALA A 51 -3.64 -11.38 -10.59
C ALA A 51 -2.22 -11.01 -11.06
N ALA A 52 -1.21 -11.76 -10.62
CA ALA A 52 0.20 -11.59 -11.00
C ALA A 52 0.58 -12.29 -12.31
N ASP A 53 -0.25 -13.19 -12.83
CA ASP A 53 0.07 -13.98 -14.02
C ASP A 53 0.40 -13.08 -15.23
N GLY A 54 1.55 -13.33 -15.86
CA GLY A 54 2.06 -12.53 -16.98
C GLY A 54 2.69 -11.18 -16.62
N TYR A 55 2.93 -10.87 -15.35
CA TYR A 55 3.62 -9.65 -14.90
C TYR A 55 4.90 -9.94 -14.13
N ASP A 56 5.89 -9.06 -14.26
CA ASP A 56 7.16 -9.16 -13.50
C ASP A 56 6.97 -8.77 -12.01
N ILE A 57 6.08 -7.81 -11.74
CA ILE A 57 5.81 -7.28 -10.39
C ILE A 57 4.31 -7.11 -10.21
N LEU A 58 3.79 -7.64 -9.12
CA LEU A 58 2.45 -7.32 -8.61
C LEU A 58 2.58 -6.31 -7.45
N ILE A 59 1.84 -5.21 -7.54
CA ILE A 59 1.63 -4.29 -6.42
C ILE A 59 0.25 -4.59 -5.85
N GLY A 60 0.21 -5.13 -4.63
CA GLY A 60 -1.02 -5.43 -3.91
C GLY A 60 -1.24 -4.45 -2.76
N GLU A 61 -2.42 -3.85 -2.69
CA GLU A 61 -2.88 -3.08 -1.54
C GLU A 61 -3.73 -4.00 -0.65
N VAL A 62 -3.35 -4.14 0.62
CA VAL A 62 -4.22 -4.73 1.64
C VAL A 62 -5.03 -3.60 2.26
N GLY A 63 -6.32 -3.55 1.94
CA GLY A 63 -7.22 -2.56 2.51
C GLY A 63 -7.46 -2.78 4.01
N GLY A 64 -7.96 -1.74 4.67
CA GLY A 64 -8.16 -1.71 6.13
C GLY A 64 -6.93 -1.18 6.88
N THR A 65 -6.98 -1.21 8.21
CA THR A 65 -5.85 -0.83 9.06
C THR A 65 -5.24 -2.07 9.71
N VAL A 66 -3.91 -2.07 9.89
CA VAL A 66 -3.26 -3.11 10.68
C VAL A 66 -3.75 -3.02 12.13
N GLY A 67 -4.22 -4.14 12.67
CA GLY A 67 -4.88 -4.23 13.98
C GLY A 67 -6.39 -4.46 13.89
N ASP A 68 -6.99 -4.20 12.71
CA ASP A 68 -8.40 -4.49 12.47
C ASP A 68 -8.61 -5.99 12.21
N ILE A 69 -9.71 -6.54 12.74
CA ILE A 69 -10.01 -7.98 12.66
C ILE A 69 -10.28 -8.43 11.22
N GLU A 70 -10.80 -7.54 10.39
CA GLU A 70 -11.16 -7.79 8.99
C GLU A 70 -9.93 -8.06 8.11
N SER A 71 -8.79 -7.49 8.48
CA SER A 71 -7.53 -7.56 7.73
C SER A 71 -6.72 -8.82 8.05
N LEU A 72 -7.00 -9.49 9.18
CA LEU A 72 -6.18 -10.62 9.68
C LEU A 72 -5.99 -11.75 8.65
N PRO A 73 -7.03 -12.22 7.92
CA PRO A 73 -6.83 -13.27 6.92
C PRO A 73 -5.93 -12.83 5.76
N PHE A 74 -5.99 -11.55 5.36
CA PHE A 74 -5.14 -11.02 4.29
C PHE A 74 -3.69 -10.86 4.74
N LEU A 75 -3.47 -10.36 5.96
CA LEU A 75 -2.13 -10.23 6.55
C LEU A 75 -1.49 -11.62 6.73
N GLU A 76 -2.23 -12.60 7.22
CA GLU A 76 -1.73 -13.98 7.32
C GLU A 76 -1.44 -14.58 5.94
N ALA A 77 -2.27 -14.33 4.93
CA ALA A 77 -2.03 -14.82 3.58
C ALA A 77 -0.73 -14.26 2.99
N ILE A 78 -0.50 -12.95 3.05
CA ILE A 78 0.75 -12.35 2.54
C ILE A 78 1.97 -12.81 3.34
N ARG A 79 1.83 -12.99 4.66
CA ARG A 79 2.88 -13.54 5.53
C ARG A 79 3.28 -14.95 5.07
N GLN A 80 2.31 -15.81 4.79
CA GLN A 80 2.58 -17.13 4.22
C GLN A 80 3.20 -17.03 2.82
N MET A 81 2.74 -16.11 1.97
CA MET A 81 3.32 -15.93 0.62
C MET A 81 4.81 -15.61 0.67
N ARG A 82 5.29 -14.80 1.62
CA ARG A 82 6.74 -14.55 1.78
C ARG A 82 7.49 -15.82 2.18
N ASN A 83 6.90 -16.70 2.99
CA ASN A 83 7.52 -17.98 3.32
C ASN A 83 7.54 -18.91 2.11
N ASP A 84 6.47 -18.92 1.31
CA ASP A 84 6.32 -19.78 0.13
C ASP A 84 7.26 -19.33 -1.02
N ALA A 85 7.40 -18.02 -1.22
CA ALA A 85 8.14 -17.43 -2.34
C ALA A 85 9.60 -17.05 -2.01
N GLY A 86 9.99 -16.94 -0.74
CA GLY A 86 11.29 -16.42 -0.32
C GLY A 86 11.29 -14.92 -0.04
N ALA A 87 12.21 -14.48 0.82
CA ALA A 87 12.24 -13.12 1.33
C ALA A 87 12.65 -12.07 0.30
N GLU A 88 13.33 -12.51 -0.77
CA GLU A 88 13.80 -11.75 -1.91
C GLU A 88 12.72 -11.51 -2.99
N ASN A 89 11.60 -12.24 -2.91
CA ASN A 89 10.51 -12.17 -3.89
C ASN A 89 9.26 -11.44 -3.36
N VAL A 90 9.25 -11.06 -2.09
CA VAL A 90 8.14 -10.34 -1.45
C VAL A 90 8.67 -9.20 -0.60
N MET A 91 8.20 -7.98 -0.88
CA MET A 91 8.55 -6.77 -0.15
C MET A 91 7.30 -6.15 0.49
N TYR A 92 7.40 -5.81 1.78
CA TYR A 92 6.34 -5.12 2.51
C TYR A 92 6.61 -3.62 2.60
N VAL A 93 5.70 -2.82 2.04
CA VAL A 93 5.68 -1.37 2.23
C VAL A 93 4.56 -1.03 3.21
N HIS A 94 4.93 -0.50 4.37
CA HIS A 94 3.95 -0.15 5.40
C HIS A 94 3.78 1.38 5.48
N LEU A 95 2.55 1.83 5.24
CA LEU A 95 2.17 3.25 5.29
C LEU A 95 1.69 3.60 6.69
N THR A 96 2.30 4.60 7.30
CA THR A 96 1.92 5.10 8.63
C THR A 96 1.65 6.61 8.59
N LEU A 97 0.94 7.11 9.61
CA LEU A 97 0.71 8.54 9.80
C LEU A 97 1.67 9.10 10.85
N VAL A 98 2.32 10.22 10.53
CA VAL A 98 3.12 11.04 11.44
C VAL A 98 2.39 12.38 11.64
N PRO A 99 1.50 12.49 12.64
CA PRO A 99 0.72 13.70 12.85
C PRO A 99 1.57 14.84 13.41
N TYR A 100 1.24 16.07 12.98
CA TYR A 100 1.78 17.30 13.55
C TYR A 100 0.85 17.83 14.65
N ILE A 101 1.37 17.96 15.87
CA ILE A 101 0.60 18.47 17.01
C ILE A 101 0.82 19.97 17.13
N ARG A 102 -0.16 20.77 16.67
CA ARG A 102 -0.07 22.24 16.63
C ARG A 102 0.20 22.86 18.01
N ALA A 103 -0.36 22.29 19.08
CA ALA A 103 -0.19 22.79 20.44
C ALA A 103 1.27 22.70 20.94
N SER A 104 1.99 21.64 20.54
CA SER A 104 3.40 21.43 20.93
C SER A 104 4.39 21.74 19.79
N ARG A 105 3.90 22.06 18.60
CA ARG A 105 4.67 22.30 17.37
C ARG A 105 5.64 21.16 17.03
N GLU A 106 5.20 19.92 17.17
CA GLU A 106 6.06 18.75 17.03
C GLU A 106 5.37 17.63 16.23
N LEU A 107 6.16 16.93 15.41
CA LEU A 107 5.77 15.70 14.74
C LEU A 107 5.84 14.52 15.72
N LYS A 108 4.77 13.71 15.78
CA LYS A 108 4.72 12.55 16.69
C LYS A 108 4.89 11.25 15.92
N THR A 109 5.99 10.55 16.19
CA THR A 109 6.31 9.24 15.59
C THR A 109 5.76 8.05 16.37
N LYS A 110 5.17 8.28 17.55
CA LYS A 110 4.57 7.21 18.37
C LYS A 110 3.52 6.38 17.62
N PRO A 111 2.56 6.97 16.87
CA PRO A 111 1.61 6.19 16.08
C PRO A 111 2.28 5.24 15.09
N THR A 112 3.36 5.67 14.42
CA THR A 112 4.16 4.82 13.54
C THR A 112 4.79 3.66 14.31
N GLN A 113 5.42 3.92 15.47
CA GLN A 113 6.04 2.88 16.30
C GLN A 113 5.03 1.82 16.75
N HIS A 114 3.83 2.24 17.19
CA HIS A 114 2.77 1.32 17.59
C HIS A 114 2.25 0.51 16.40
N SER A 115 2.03 1.16 15.25
CA SER A 115 1.57 0.47 14.04
C SER A 115 2.56 -0.59 13.55
N VAL A 116 3.86 -0.29 13.57
CA VAL A 116 4.91 -1.29 13.24
C VAL A 116 4.94 -2.42 14.26
N LYS A 117 4.77 -2.12 15.56
CA LYS A 117 4.69 -3.15 16.60
C LYS A 117 3.52 -4.12 16.36
N GLU A 118 2.35 -3.61 15.98
CA GLU A 118 1.20 -4.47 15.65
C GLU A 118 1.49 -5.33 14.41
N LEU A 119 2.05 -4.75 13.36
CA LEU A 119 2.39 -5.48 12.13
C LEU A 119 3.42 -6.60 12.38
N THR A 120 4.48 -6.28 13.13
CA THR A 120 5.54 -7.23 13.51
C THR A 120 5.02 -8.30 14.46
N GLY A 121 4.07 -7.98 15.33
CA GLY A 121 3.36 -8.95 16.18
C GLY A 121 2.61 -10.02 15.39
N LEU A 122 2.21 -9.71 14.15
CA LEU A 122 1.62 -10.66 13.20
C LEU A 122 2.68 -11.41 12.37
N GLY A 123 3.98 -11.24 12.67
CA GLY A 123 5.08 -11.89 11.95
C GLY A 123 5.44 -11.22 10.62
N ILE A 124 5.04 -9.96 10.41
CA ILE A 124 5.35 -9.19 9.20
C ILE A 124 6.33 -8.06 9.58
N GLN A 125 7.59 -8.19 9.15
CA GLN A 125 8.56 -7.10 9.28
C GLN A 125 8.48 -6.21 8.04
N PRO A 126 8.15 -4.91 8.16
CA PRO A 126 8.15 -4.01 7.02
C PRO A 126 9.56 -3.84 6.47
N ASP A 127 9.68 -3.87 5.14
CA ASP A 127 10.92 -3.62 4.43
C ASP A 127 11.13 -2.13 4.17
N VAL A 128 10.03 -1.39 3.96
CA VAL A 128 9.99 0.06 3.79
C VAL A 128 8.86 0.65 4.63
N LEU A 129 9.13 1.80 5.25
CA LEU A 129 8.14 2.62 5.94
C LEU A 129 7.87 3.89 5.15
N LEU A 130 6.62 4.11 4.78
CA LEU A 130 6.15 5.38 4.22
C LEU A 130 5.54 6.21 5.34
N LEU A 131 6.17 7.34 5.66
CA LEU A 131 5.73 8.26 6.69
C LEU A 131 4.85 9.33 6.07
N ARG A 132 3.52 9.16 6.14
CA ARG A 132 2.57 10.17 5.70
C ARG A 132 2.56 11.35 6.67
N CYS A 133 2.76 12.57 6.17
CA CYS A 133 2.87 13.76 7.01
C CYS A 133 2.45 15.04 6.27
N GLU A 134 2.10 16.08 7.03
CA GLU A 134 1.79 17.42 6.47
C GLU A 134 3.05 18.29 6.26
N GLN A 135 4.17 17.91 6.89
CA GLN A 135 5.42 18.70 6.93
C GLN A 135 6.62 17.79 6.68
N ASP A 136 7.72 18.36 6.22
CA ASP A 136 8.96 17.63 6.02
C ASP A 136 9.46 17.01 7.34
N ILE A 137 10.01 15.81 7.25
CA ILE A 137 10.57 15.07 8.36
C ILE A 137 12.09 15.16 8.29
N ASP A 138 12.72 15.66 9.35
CA ASP A 138 14.17 15.72 9.43
C ASP A 138 14.82 14.32 9.52
N GLU A 139 16.10 14.25 9.13
CA GLU A 139 16.86 13.00 9.15
C GLU A 139 17.06 12.43 10.55
N ASP A 140 17.03 13.26 11.59
CA ASP A 140 17.16 12.82 12.99
C ASP A 140 15.93 12.01 13.40
N LEU A 141 14.74 12.47 13.02
CA LEU A 141 13.48 11.80 13.26
C LEU A 141 13.35 10.52 12.44
N LYS A 142 13.78 10.53 11.17
CA LYS A 142 13.87 9.31 10.35
C LYS A 142 14.80 8.26 10.98
N ARG A 143 16.00 8.66 11.42
CA ARG A 143 16.93 7.76 12.13
C ARG A 143 16.33 7.20 13.42
N LYS A 144 15.60 8.04 14.16
CA LYS A 144 14.87 7.60 15.36
C LYS A 144 13.78 6.58 15.03
N VAL A 145 12.98 6.81 13.98
CA VAL A 145 11.96 5.86 13.52
C VAL A 145 12.60 4.54 13.08
N SER A 146 13.67 4.61 12.28
CA SER A 146 14.46 3.46 11.84
C SER A 146 14.90 2.59 13.02
N LEU A 147 15.50 3.21 14.05
CA LEU A 147 15.94 2.52 15.25
C LEU A 147 14.78 1.85 16.02
N PHE A 148 13.66 2.56 16.21
CA PHE A 148 12.52 2.02 16.96
C PHE A 148 11.76 0.93 16.21
N CYS A 149 11.73 1.00 14.89
CA CYS A 149 10.95 0.11 14.04
C CYS A 149 11.76 -1.05 13.45
N ASN A 150 13.08 -1.06 13.71
CA ASN A 150 14.01 -2.04 13.15
C ASN A 150 13.95 -2.11 11.60
N VAL A 151 13.96 -0.93 10.97
CA VAL A 151 13.94 -0.77 9.51
C VAL A 151 15.16 0.05 9.11
N ASP A 152 15.84 -0.32 8.02
CA ASP A 152 17.01 0.41 7.53
C ASP A 152 16.68 1.90 7.33
N SER A 153 17.57 2.81 7.76
CA SER A 153 17.34 4.26 7.68
C SER A 153 16.99 4.75 6.27
N PRO A 154 17.65 4.27 5.18
CA PRO A 154 17.27 4.64 3.81
C PRO A 154 15.89 4.11 3.37
N SER A 155 15.30 3.18 4.11
CA SER A 155 13.99 2.60 3.87
C SER A 155 12.88 3.29 4.68
N VAL A 156 13.22 4.36 5.42
CA VAL A 156 12.26 5.25 6.08
C VAL A 156 12.04 6.46 5.17
N ILE A 157 10.95 6.44 4.42
CA ILE A 157 10.67 7.35 3.30
C ILE A 157 9.60 8.35 3.74
N THR A 158 9.84 9.65 3.53
CA THR A 158 8.82 10.68 3.77
C THR A 158 7.80 10.66 2.63
N ALA A 159 6.51 10.64 2.97
CA ALA A 159 5.41 10.76 2.02
C ALA A 159 4.57 11.98 2.40
N ARG A 160 5.10 13.18 2.13
CA ARG A 160 4.42 14.43 2.50
C ARG A 160 3.15 14.64 1.67
N ASP A 161 2.22 15.42 2.22
CA ASP A 161 1.06 15.87 1.47
C ASP A 161 1.49 16.76 0.29
N VAL A 162 0.95 16.45 -0.89
CA VAL A 162 1.27 17.13 -2.14
C VAL A 162 0.13 18.00 -2.64
N SER A 163 0.50 19.07 -3.36
CA SER A 163 -0.43 19.98 -4.05
C SER A 163 -1.37 19.27 -5.04
N THR A 164 -0.89 18.17 -5.62
CA THR A 164 -1.62 17.35 -6.60
C THR A 164 -1.09 15.93 -6.59
N ILE A 165 -1.99 14.95 -6.79
CA ILE A 165 -1.62 13.52 -6.82
C ILE A 165 -0.56 13.20 -7.90
N TYR A 166 -0.50 14.01 -8.95
CA TYR A 166 0.47 13.85 -10.05
C TYR A 166 1.90 14.19 -9.63
N ARG A 167 2.08 14.89 -8.50
CA ARG A 167 3.39 15.23 -7.93
C ARG A 167 3.98 14.07 -7.13
N LEU A 168 3.14 13.20 -6.56
CA LEU A 168 3.55 12.15 -5.64
C LEU A 168 4.64 11.21 -6.22
N PRO A 169 4.59 10.74 -7.48
CA PRO A 169 5.66 9.90 -8.03
C PRO A 169 7.02 10.59 -8.10
N ILE A 170 7.05 11.92 -8.27
CA ILE A 170 8.27 12.72 -8.31
C ILE A 170 8.87 12.81 -6.91
N GLU A 171 8.06 13.11 -5.90
CA GLU A 171 8.54 13.22 -4.51
C GLU A 171 9.02 11.87 -3.96
N LEU A 172 8.29 10.78 -4.23
CA LEU A 172 8.74 9.43 -3.83
C LEU A 172 10.02 9.01 -4.56
N GLN A 173 10.26 9.53 -5.76
CA GLN A 173 11.52 9.32 -6.47
C GLN A 173 12.67 10.12 -5.82
N GLU A 174 12.43 11.39 -5.47
CA GLU A 174 13.39 12.24 -4.76
C GLU A 174 13.78 11.64 -3.40
N GLU A 175 12.83 11.04 -2.68
CA GLU A 175 13.07 10.32 -1.42
C GLU A 175 13.73 8.95 -1.60
N GLY A 176 13.88 8.45 -2.83
CA GLY A 176 14.63 7.23 -3.12
C GLY A 176 13.86 5.92 -2.97
N LEU A 177 12.52 5.94 -2.90
CA LEU A 177 11.69 4.73 -2.76
C LEU A 177 11.97 3.70 -3.86
N HIS A 178 12.05 4.17 -5.12
CA HIS A 178 12.33 3.32 -6.28
C HIS A 178 13.64 2.53 -6.14
N ASN A 179 14.71 3.15 -5.63
CA ASN A 179 15.98 2.47 -5.40
C ASN A 179 15.84 1.37 -4.35
N ARG A 180 15.10 1.63 -3.25
CA ARG A 180 14.85 0.62 -2.22
C ARG A 180 14.09 -0.58 -2.78
N ILE A 181 13.08 -0.35 -3.61
CA ILE A 181 12.31 -1.42 -4.27
C ILE A 181 13.21 -2.25 -5.16
N THR A 182 14.00 -1.63 -6.05
CA THR A 182 14.85 -2.36 -6.98
C THR A 182 15.98 -3.11 -6.28
N GLU A 183 16.56 -2.54 -5.23
CA GLU A 183 17.61 -3.20 -4.44
C GLU A 183 17.07 -4.42 -3.69
N LYS A 184 15.93 -4.30 -2.99
CA LYS A 184 15.38 -5.39 -2.17
C LYS A 184 14.80 -6.53 -2.98
N LEU A 185 14.28 -6.25 -4.17
CA LEU A 185 13.73 -7.25 -5.09
C LEU A 185 14.76 -7.73 -6.13
N HIS A 186 16.03 -7.31 -6.01
CA HIS A 186 17.11 -7.65 -6.95
C HIS A 186 16.79 -7.37 -8.43
N ILE A 187 16.09 -6.26 -8.70
CA ILE A 187 15.66 -5.87 -10.04
C ILE A 187 16.73 -4.99 -10.68
N TRP A 188 17.28 -5.44 -11.81
CA TRP A 188 18.18 -4.64 -12.62
C TRP A 188 17.41 -3.81 -13.64
N THR A 189 17.39 -2.49 -13.45
CA THR A 189 16.67 -1.57 -14.33
C THR A 189 17.35 -0.20 -14.39
N GLY A 190 16.99 0.60 -15.39
CA GLY A 190 17.45 1.98 -15.53
C GLY A 190 16.69 2.96 -14.64
N ALA A 191 17.14 4.21 -14.61
CA ALA A 191 16.46 5.28 -13.87
C ALA A 191 15.01 5.50 -14.34
N PRO A 192 14.08 5.85 -13.43
CA PRO A 192 12.69 6.08 -13.77
C PRO A 192 12.54 7.28 -14.71
N LYS A 193 11.61 7.17 -15.66
CA LYS A 193 11.30 8.25 -16.61
C LYS A 193 10.02 8.96 -16.18
N LEU A 194 10.14 10.13 -15.54
CA LEU A 194 9.00 10.86 -14.95
C LEU A 194 8.49 12.06 -15.77
N ARG A 195 9.03 12.32 -16.97
CA ARG A 195 8.65 13.47 -17.81
C ARG A 195 7.15 13.70 -17.98
N THR A 196 6.37 12.63 -18.12
CA THR A 196 4.91 12.73 -18.24
C THR A 196 4.27 13.26 -16.96
N TRP A 197 4.72 12.79 -15.79
CA TRP A 197 4.25 13.25 -14.48
C TRP A 197 4.64 14.70 -14.23
N GLU A 198 5.89 15.06 -14.53
CA GLU A 198 6.39 16.44 -14.44
C GLU A 198 5.52 17.39 -15.26
N ARG A 199 5.20 17.01 -16.51
CA ARG A 199 4.36 17.82 -17.40
C ARG A 199 2.94 18.02 -16.84
N VAL A 200 2.33 16.95 -16.31
CA VAL A 200 0.95 17.01 -15.77
C VAL A 200 0.91 17.80 -14.47
N ALA A 201 1.86 17.57 -13.56
CA ALA A 201 1.99 18.34 -12.33
C ALA A 201 2.19 19.83 -12.63
N GLN A 202 3.09 20.17 -13.56
CA GLN A 202 3.32 21.56 -13.97
C GLN A 202 2.06 22.22 -14.54
N ALA A 203 1.32 21.52 -15.40
CA ALA A 203 0.08 22.04 -15.99
C ALA A 203 -1.01 22.27 -14.95
N HIS A 204 -1.08 21.42 -13.92
CA HIS A 204 -2.02 21.56 -12.80
C HIS A 204 -1.63 22.71 -11.87
N GLU A 205 -0.34 22.85 -11.55
CA GLU A 205 0.18 23.88 -10.64
C GLU A 205 0.21 25.28 -11.27
N HIS A 206 0.32 25.37 -12.60
CA HIS A 206 0.43 26.63 -13.34
C HIS A 206 -0.61 26.71 -14.48
N PRO A 207 -1.92 26.75 -14.17
CA PRO A 207 -2.94 26.90 -15.19
C PRO A 207 -2.85 28.28 -15.84
N LYS A 208 -3.07 28.36 -17.15
CA LYS A 208 -3.07 29.63 -17.90
C LYS A 208 -4.32 30.45 -17.64
N ASP A 209 -5.46 29.77 -17.52
CA ASP A 209 -6.79 30.36 -17.43
C ASP A 209 -7.64 29.60 -16.42
N ARG A 210 -8.71 30.23 -15.94
CA ARG A 210 -9.69 29.61 -15.06
C ARG A 210 -11.05 29.58 -15.74
N VAL A 211 -11.70 28.42 -15.72
CA VAL A 211 -13.05 28.20 -16.23
C VAL A 211 -13.93 27.69 -15.09
N THR A 212 -15.16 28.18 -15.02
CA THR A 212 -16.18 27.68 -14.10
C THR A 212 -17.02 26.62 -14.79
N VAL A 213 -17.04 25.41 -14.24
CA VAL A 213 -17.88 24.30 -14.71
C VAL A 213 -18.90 23.99 -13.63
N ALA A 214 -20.19 24.10 -13.96
CA ALA A 214 -21.26 23.72 -13.05
C ALA A 214 -21.50 22.21 -13.11
N MET A 215 -21.46 21.55 -11.95
CA MET A 215 -21.78 20.12 -11.81
C MET A 215 -23.12 19.98 -11.11
N VAL A 216 -24.06 19.26 -11.72
CA VAL A 216 -25.35 18.93 -11.10
C VAL A 216 -25.25 17.55 -10.48
N GLY A 217 -24.99 17.51 -9.17
CA GLY A 217 -24.88 16.28 -8.39
C GLY A 217 -26.09 16.05 -7.47
N LYS A 218 -26.32 14.77 -7.11
CA LYS A 218 -27.32 14.36 -6.11
C LYS A 218 -26.83 14.61 -4.68
N TYR A 219 -25.53 14.40 -4.43
CA TYR A 219 -24.89 14.55 -3.10
C TYR A 219 -23.58 15.32 -3.25
N VAL A 220 -23.67 16.64 -3.43
CA VAL A 220 -22.48 17.49 -3.68
C VAL A 220 -21.54 17.63 -2.48
N ASP A 221 -22.01 17.34 -1.26
CA ASP A 221 -21.23 17.45 -0.03
C ASP A 221 -20.32 16.23 0.23
N LEU A 222 -20.56 15.11 -0.45
CA LEU A 222 -19.74 13.91 -0.31
C LEU A 222 -18.70 13.88 -1.44
N ILE A 223 -17.52 14.43 -1.14
CA ILE A 223 -16.38 14.59 -2.07
C ILE A 223 -16.05 13.26 -2.79
N ASP A 224 -16.17 12.12 -2.10
CA ASP A 224 -15.89 10.81 -2.69
C ASP A 224 -16.89 10.36 -3.78
N SER A 225 -18.11 10.89 -3.80
CA SER A 225 -19.14 10.51 -4.78
C SER A 225 -18.76 10.85 -6.23
N TYR A 226 -17.89 11.84 -6.40
CA TYR A 226 -17.53 12.40 -7.70
C TYR A 226 -16.01 12.40 -7.95
N LYS A 227 -15.23 11.68 -7.13
CA LYS A 227 -13.76 11.71 -7.14
C LYS A 227 -13.10 11.34 -8.47
N SER A 228 -13.80 10.61 -9.35
CA SER A 228 -13.30 10.19 -10.67
C SER A 228 -13.85 11.02 -11.84
N LEU A 229 -14.71 12.01 -11.58
CA LEU A 229 -15.34 12.88 -12.60
C LEU A 229 -14.58 14.18 -12.79
#